data_AF-A0A0U2UM52-F1
#
_entry.id   AF-A0A0U2UM52-F1
#
_cell.length_a   1.000
_cell.length_b   1.000
_cell.length_c   1.000
_cell.angle_alpha   90.00
_cell.angle_beta   90.00
_cell.angle_gamma   90.00
#
_symmetry.space_group_name_H-M   'P 1'
#
loop_
_entity.id
_entity.type
_entity.pdbx_description
1 polymer ?
#
loop_
_entity_poly.entity_id
_entity_poly.type
_entity_poly.pdbx_seq_one_letter_code
_entity_poly.pdbx_strand_id
1 'polypeptide(L)'
;MESKSTKRSYALAVTLVLLVFSLMGNVLLYTLYLKNGMDRGVENGKQIVRAAEGAKRHVASVMDGTAGLLEAVSPEERASALYRLGLSLRDADLLAEFTETAVKISGEDAAAERRSASDFILSVERSFGDIANGAGVLTAAERKEILAIRAAYEQMQGILDKFDTSAGDNKSFLIRLQNGGGGWAVIGGQLLDAMSGFGAAGEGQ
;
A
#
# COMPACT_ATOMS: atom_id res chain seq x y z
N MET A 1 -82.56 21.62 -20.55
CA MET A 1 -81.51 20.67 -20.94
C MET A 1 -80.19 21.19 -20.41
N GLU A 2 -79.78 20.76 -19.22
CA GLU A 2 -78.44 21.06 -18.67
C GLU A 2 -77.46 19.97 -19.09
N SER A 3 -76.45 20.33 -19.87
CA SER A 3 -75.33 19.45 -20.18
C SER A 3 -74.31 19.53 -19.03
N LYS A 4 -74.28 18.51 -18.18
CA LYS A 4 -73.24 18.33 -17.16
C LYS A 4 -71.93 18.03 -17.87
N SER A 5 -71.08 19.05 -18.04
CA SER A 5 -69.74 18.91 -18.60
C SER A 5 -68.89 18.05 -17.65
N THR A 6 -68.62 16.81 -18.05
CA THR A 6 -67.72 15.89 -17.35
C THR A 6 -66.29 16.42 -17.47
N LYS A 7 -65.87 17.27 -16.52
CA LYS A 7 -64.44 17.63 -16.34
C LYS A 7 -63.67 16.34 -16.02
N ARG A 8 -63.02 15.75 -17.03
CA ARG A 8 -62.16 14.58 -16.83
C ARG A 8 -61.11 14.92 -15.78
N SER A 9 -61.02 14.11 -14.72
CA SER A 9 -60.05 14.33 -13.64
C SER A 9 -58.64 13.99 -14.14
N TYR A 10 -57.97 14.98 -14.74
CA TYR A 10 -56.58 14.87 -15.18
C TYR A 10 -55.60 14.82 -14.00
N ALA A 11 -56.05 15.18 -12.80
CA ALA A 11 -55.24 15.16 -11.59
C ALA A 11 -54.65 13.76 -11.32
N LEU A 12 -55.48 12.70 -11.43
CA LEU A 12 -55.01 11.32 -11.23
C LEU A 12 -53.91 10.94 -12.22
N ALA A 13 -54.10 11.27 -13.51
CA ALA A 13 -53.13 10.97 -14.55
C ALA A 13 -51.80 11.75 -14.33
N VAL A 14 -51.88 13.02 -13.96
CA VAL A 14 -50.71 13.85 -13.66
C VAL A 14 -49.97 13.33 -12.42
N THR A 15 -50.68 12.99 -11.34
CA THR A 15 -50.05 12.43 -10.13
C THR A 15 -49.38 11.09 -10.41
N LEU A 16 -50.00 10.24 -11.23
CA LEU A 16 -49.43 8.94 -11.59
C LEU A 16 -48.18 9.10 -12.47
N VAL A 17 -48.18 10.05 -13.39
CA VAL A 17 -46.99 10.42 -14.17
C VAL A 17 -45.88 10.94 -13.25
N LEU A 18 -46.18 11.88 -12.35
CA LEU A 18 -45.21 12.42 -11.39
C LEU A 18 -44.64 11.33 -10.47
N LEU A 19 -45.49 10.39 -10.03
CA LEU A 19 -45.07 9.25 -9.21
C LEU A 19 -44.09 8.34 -9.98
N VAL A 20 -44.39 8.02 -11.24
CA VAL A 20 -43.50 7.20 -12.08
C VAL A 20 -42.17 7.92 -12.33
N PHE A 21 -42.20 9.23 -12.63
CA PHE A 21 -40.98 10.02 -12.78
C PHE A 21 -40.15 10.09 -11.49
N SER A 22 -40.81 10.24 -10.33
CA SER A 22 -40.14 10.22 -9.03
C SER A 22 -39.50 8.86 -8.73
N LEU A 23 -40.22 7.76 -8.99
CA LEU A 23 -39.72 6.41 -8.79
C LEU A 23 -38.53 6.11 -9.72
N MET A 24 -38.64 6.47 -11.01
CA MET A 24 -37.56 6.33 -11.98
C MET A 24 -36.34 7.17 -11.58
N GLY A 25 -36.55 8.40 -11.11
CA GLY A 25 -35.49 9.26 -10.60
C GLY A 25 -34.71 8.62 -9.45
N ASN A 26 -35.43 8.08 -8.46
CA ASN A 26 -34.79 7.41 -7.31
C ASN A 26 -34.01 6.15 -7.72
N VAL A 27 -34.57 5.32 -8.61
CA VAL A 27 -33.88 4.12 -9.12
C VAL A 27 -32.63 4.50 -9.91
N LEU A 28 -32.70 5.55 -10.73
CA LEU A 28 -31.56 6.05 -11.50
C LEU A 28 -30.47 6.59 -10.57
N LEU A 29 -30.83 7.41 -9.58
CA LEU A 29 -29.88 7.93 -8.59
C LEU A 29 -29.22 6.81 -7.78
N TYR A 30 -29.98 5.81 -7.36
CA TYR A 30 -29.45 4.65 -6.65
C TYR A 30 -28.50 3.83 -7.52
N THR A 31 -28.84 3.62 -8.79
CA THR A 31 -27.98 2.92 -9.76
C THR A 31 -26.67 3.68 -9.99
N LEU A 32 -26.73 5.01 -10.16
CA LEU A 32 -25.54 5.86 -10.27
C LEU A 32 -24.69 5.81 -9.00
N TYR A 33 -25.31 5.84 -7.83
CA TYR A 33 -24.61 5.72 -6.56
C TYR A 33 -23.84 4.40 -6.45
N LEU A 34 -24.49 3.27 -6.77
CA LEU A 34 -23.86 1.95 -6.78
C LEU A 34 -22.71 1.87 -7.78
N LYS A 35 -22.93 2.38 -9.01
CA LYS A 35 -21.88 2.43 -10.04
C LYS A 35 -20.67 3.23 -9.57
N ASN A 36 -20.89 4.44 -9.05
CA ASN A 36 -19.83 5.30 -8.54
C ASN A 36 -19.12 4.69 -7.32
N GLY A 37 -19.82 3.88 -6.52
CA GLY A 37 -19.21 3.10 -5.44
C GLY A 37 -18.28 2.01 -5.96
N MET A 38 -18.72 1.25 -6.97
CA MET A 38 -17.90 0.20 -7.60
C MET A 38 -16.70 0.76 -8.35
N ASP A 39 -16.85 1.86 -9.09
CA ASP A 39 -15.75 2.47 -9.84
C ASP A 39 -14.66 2.99 -8.89
N ARG A 40 -15.04 3.60 -7.75
CA ARG A 40 -14.11 3.95 -6.66
C ARG A 40 -13.48 2.70 -6.02
N GLY A 41 -14.29 1.67 -5.80
CA GLY A 41 -13.89 0.30 -5.43
C GLY A 41 -12.69 -0.21 -6.21
N VAL A 42 -12.84 -0.18 -7.52
CA VAL A 42 -11.84 -0.66 -8.48
C VAL A 42 -10.59 0.22 -8.43
N GLU A 43 -10.74 1.54 -8.42
CA GLU A 43 -9.60 2.46 -8.42
C GLU A 43 -8.76 2.34 -7.13
N ASN A 44 -9.39 2.30 -5.97
CA ASN A 44 -8.70 2.11 -4.70
C ASN A 44 -8.03 0.73 -4.62
N GLY A 45 -8.70 -0.32 -5.12
CA GLY A 45 -8.11 -1.65 -5.23
C GLY A 45 -6.84 -1.65 -6.10
N LYS A 46 -6.82 -0.90 -7.21
CA LYS A 46 -5.64 -0.77 -8.07
C LYS A 46 -4.50 -0.05 -7.37
N GLN A 47 -4.81 1.00 -6.59
CA GLN A 47 -3.81 1.70 -5.78
C GLN A 47 -3.16 0.74 -4.77
N ILE A 48 -3.96 -0.07 -4.06
CA ILE A 48 -3.44 -1.09 -3.13
C ILE A 48 -2.52 -2.08 -3.84
N VAL A 49 -2.93 -2.61 -5.00
CA VAL A 49 -2.10 -3.55 -5.79
C VAL A 49 -0.81 -2.89 -6.24
N ARG A 50 -0.87 -1.67 -6.75
CA ARG A 50 0.31 -0.90 -7.18
C ARG A 50 1.28 -0.64 -6.02
N ALA A 51 0.75 -0.25 -4.86
CA ALA A 51 1.56 -0.02 -3.66
C ALA A 51 2.22 -1.33 -3.21
N ALA A 52 1.50 -2.45 -3.22
CA ALA A 52 2.05 -3.77 -2.88
C ALA A 52 3.14 -4.22 -3.86
N GLU A 53 2.93 -4.06 -5.17
CA GLU A 53 3.96 -4.36 -6.17
C GLU A 53 5.18 -3.45 -6.04
N GLY A 54 4.96 -2.17 -5.73
CA GLY A 54 6.00 -1.21 -5.41
C GLY A 54 6.81 -1.63 -4.19
N ALA A 55 6.14 -1.99 -3.10
CA ALA A 55 6.76 -2.51 -1.90
C ALA A 55 7.60 -3.76 -2.19
N LYS A 56 7.09 -4.71 -2.98
CA LYS A 56 7.84 -5.90 -3.42
C LYS A 56 9.10 -5.54 -4.21
N ARG A 57 8.98 -4.62 -5.18
CA ARG A 57 10.12 -4.15 -5.99
C ARG A 57 11.16 -3.44 -5.13
N HIS A 58 10.73 -2.58 -4.21
CA HIS A 58 11.62 -1.88 -3.28
C HIS A 58 12.38 -2.89 -2.43
N VAL A 59 11.67 -3.83 -1.79
CA VAL A 59 12.29 -4.87 -0.95
C VAL A 59 13.31 -5.70 -1.72
N ALA A 60 12.94 -6.18 -2.91
CA ALA A 60 13.85 -6.94 -3.76
C ALA A 60 15.08 -6.12 -4.17
N SER A 61 14.89 -4.85 -4.54
CA SER A 61 15.98 -3.98 -4.98
C SER A 61 16.96 -3.65 -3.85
N VAL A 62 16.47 -3.45 -2.62
CA VAL A 62 17.33 -3.24 -1.45
C VAL A 62 18.09 -4.53 -1.09
N MET A 63 17.44 -5.69 -1.18
CA MET A 63 18.11 -6.98 -0.98
C MET A 63 19.23 -7.23 -1.99
N ASP A 64 18.97 -6.97 -3.28
CA ASP A 64 19.98 -7.08 -4.33
C ASP A 64 21.12 -6.08 -4.14
N GLY A 65 20.79 -4.83 -3.76
CA GLY A 65 21.77 -3.80 -3.48
C GLY A 65 22.68 -4.12 -2.28
N THR A 66 22.11 -4.66 -1.20
CA THR A 66 22.87 -5.09 -0.02
C THR A 66 23.71 -6.33 -0.30
N ALA A 67 23.24 -7.26 -1.14
CA ALA A 67 24.04 -8.39 -1.64
C ALA A 67 25.28 -7.89 -2.40
N GLY A 68 25.08 -7.00 -3.38
CA GLY A 68 26.18 -6.43 -4.17
C GLY A 68 27.15 -5.62 -3.31
N LEU A 69 26.67 -4.95 -2.26
CA LEU A 69 27.53 -4.24 -1.31
C LEU A 69 28.39 -5.22 -0.50
N LEU A 70 27.82 -6.33 0.00
CA LEU A 70 28.57 -7.35 0.74
C LEU A 70 29.65 -8.04 -0.12
N GLU A 71 29.42 -8.16 -1.42
CA GLU A 71 30.37 -8.74 -2.37
C GLU A 71 31.50 -7.77 -2.77
N ALA A 72 31.37 -6.47 -2.50
CA ALA A 72 32.38 -5.48 -2.84
C ALA A 72 33.70 -5.76 -2.07
N VAL A 73 34.79 -5.91 -2.83
CA VAL A 73 36.14 -6.14 -2.30
C VAL A 73 37.07 -4.94 -2.50
N SER A 74 36.67 -3.98 -3.34
CA SER A 74 37.41 -2.73 -3.59
C SER A 74 36.60 -1.48 -3.22
N PRO A 75 37.26 -0.34 -2.94
CA PRO A 75 36.58 0.93 -2.72
C PRO A 75 35.70 1.37 -3.90
N GLU A 76 36.13 1.11 -5.13
CA GLU A 76 35.39 1.44 -6.35
C GLU A 76 34.11 0.59 -6.47
N GLU A 77 34.21 -0.71 -6.18
CA GLU A 77 33.05 -1.61 -6.13
C GLU A 77 32.07 -1.20 -5.04
N ARG A 78 32.57 -0.83 -3.86
CA ARG A 78 31.76 -0.32 -2.75
C ARG A 78 30.99 0.93 -3.17
N ALA A 79 31.64 1.91 -3.79
CA ALA A 79 31.00 3.13 -4.26
C ALA A 79 29.93 2.85 -5.32
N SER A 80 30.21 1.95 -6.26
CA SER A 80 29.25 1.52 -7.28
C SER A 80 28.04 0.81 -6.67
N ALA A 81 28.26 -0.09 -5.70
CA ALA A 81 27.20 -0.80 -4.99
C ALA A 81 26.32 0.16 -4.17
N LEU A 82 26.93 1.11 -3.46
CA LEU A 82 26.21 2.15 -2.72
C LEU A 82 25.36 3.03 -3.65
N TYR A 83 25.89 3.40 -4.83
CA TYR A 83 25.12 4.16 -5.81
C TYR A 83 23.88 3.38 -6.29
N ARG A 84 24.03 2.09 -6.61
CA ARG A 84 22.90 1.24 -6.99
C ARG A 84 21.89 1.07 -5.86
N LEU A 85 22.38 0.93 -4.63
CA LEU A 85 21.55 0.85 -3.44
C LEU A 85 20.77 2.16 -3.22
N GLY A 86 21.38 3.32 -3.45
CA GLY A 86 20.68 4.61 -3.46
C GLY A 86 19.53 4.66 -4.47
N LEU A 87 19.70 4.06 -5.65
CA LEU A 87 18.62 3.96 -6.64
C LEU A 87 17.48 3.03 -6.19
N SER A 88 17.77 2.00 -5.39
CA SER A 88 16.76 1.07 -4.87
C SER A 88 15.78 1.70 -3.88
N LEU A 89 16.17 2.82 -3.27
CA LEU A 89 15.35 3.58 -2.33
C LEU A 89 14.29 4.45 -3.02
N ARG A 90 14.29 4.57 -4.35
CA ARG A 90 13.31 5.40 -5.09
C ARG A 90 11.86 4.95 -4.93
N ASP A 91 11.64 3.66 -4.70
CA ASP A 91 10.30 3.07 -4.51
C ASP A 91 9.93 2.95 -3.02
N ALA A 92 10.71 3.53 -2.09
CA ALA A 92 10.49 3.38 -0.65
C ALA A 92 9.13 3.95 -0.21
N ASP A 93 8.66 5.03 -0.84
CA ASP A 93 7.35 5.62 -0.57
C ASP A 93 6.19 4.64 -0.79
N LEU A 94 6.34 3.67 -1.70
CA LEU A 94 5.29 2.68 -1.99
C LEU A 94 5.13 1.65 -0.86
N LEU A 95 6.21 1.37 -0.12
CA LEU A 95 6.16 0.56 1.09
C LEU A 95 5.42 1.30 2.22
N ALA A 96 5.68 2.61 2.36
CA ALA A 96 4.95 3.46 3.29
C ALA A 96 3.46 3.56 2.91
N GLU A 97 3.15 3.83 1.64
CA GLU A 97 1.78 3.90 1.13
C GLU A 97 1.00 2.60 1.39
N PHE A 98 1.61 1.44 1.14
CA PHE A 98 0.97 0.14 1.36
C PHE A 98 0.62 -0.08 2.84
N THR A 99 1.57 0.16 3.74
CA THR A 99 1.37 -0.05 5.19
C THR A 99 0.41 0.97 5.80
N GLU A 100 0.48 2.24 5.40
CA GLU A 100 -0.47 3.26 5.84
C GLU A 100 -1.89 2.96 5.39
N THR A 101 -2.06 2.52 4.14
CA THR A 101 -3.38 2.17 3.59
C THR A 101 -3.94 0.95 4.32
N ALA A 102 -3.10 -0.03 4.66
CA ALA A 102 -3.49 -1.18 5.46
C ALA A 102 -3.99 -0.78 6.86
N VAL A 103 -3.28 0.11 7.55
CA VAL A 103 -3.68 0.64 8.87
C VAL A 103 -5.01 1.38 8.79
N LYS A 104 -5.18 2.27 7.80
CA LYS A 104 -6.42 3.03 7.61
C LYS A 104 -7.63 2.11 7.42
N ILE A 105 -7.44 0.95 6.80
CA ILE A 105 -8.50 -0.01 6.49
C ILE A 105 -8.73 -1.01 7.64
N SER A 106 -7.70 -1.41 8.37
CA SER A 106 -7.87 -2.30 9.54
C SER A 106 -8.59 -1.61 10.69
N GLY A 107 -8.54 -0.27 10.77
CA GLY A 107 -9.12 0.50 11.86
C GLY A 107 -8.42 0.24 13.21
N GLU A 108 -7.24 -0.38 13.18
CA GLU A 108 -6.42 -0.58 14.37
C GLU A 108 -5.79 0.75 14.80
N ASP A 109 -6.15 1.25 15.97
CA ASP A 109 -5.38 2.27 16.71
C ASP A 109 -3.96 1.80 17.07
N ALA A 110 -3.64 0.52 16.81
CA ALA A 110 -2.35 -0.11 17.04
C ALA A 110 -1.20 0.44 16.16
N ALA A 111 -1.45 1.45 15.33
CA ALA A 111 -0.39 2.18 14.63
C ALA A 111 0.35 3.19 15.53
N ALA A 112 -0.22 3.59 16.68
CA ALA A 112 0.39 4.60 17.55
C ALA A 112 1.67 4.09 18.26
N GLU A 113 1.79 2.78 18.50
CA GLU A 113 2.94 2.18 19.19
C GLU A 113 3.94 1.50 18.23
N ARG A 114 3.56 1.29 16.97
CA ARG A 114 4.42 0.66 15.96
C ARG A 114 5.28 1.72 15.27
N ARG A 115 6.50 1.34 14.93
CA ARG A 115 7.37 2.17 14.10
C ARG A 115 6.73 2.36 12.73
N SER A 116 6.66 3.60 12.25
CA SER A 116 6.17 3.87 10.90
C SER A 116 7.14 3.33 9.85
N ALA A 117 6.62 2.95 8.68
CA ALA A 117 7.46 2.53 7.56
C ALA A 117 8.44 3.64 7.15
N SER A 118 8.00 4.90 7.19
CA SER A 118 8.83 6.07 6.91
C SER A 118 10.00 6.20 7.89
N ASP A 119 9.77 6.00 9.20
CA ASP A 119 10.85 6.03 10.20
C ASP A 119 11.84 4.87 10.02
N PHE A 120 11.35 3.70 9.62
CA PHE A 120 12.20 2.55 9.28
C PHE A 120 13.07 2.87 8.06
N ILE A 121 12.48 3.35 6.97
CA ILE A 121 13.18 3.75 5.74
C ILE A 121 14.27 4.78 6.07
N LEU A 122 13.92 5.85 6.79
CA LEU A 122 14.89 6.88 7.19
C LEU A 122 16.07 6.35 8.01
N SER A 123 15.85 5.33 8.86
CA SER A 123 16.98 4.72 9.56
C SER A 123 17.87 3.87 8.68
N VAL A 124 17.28 3.15 7.72
CA VAL A 124 18.04 2.36 6.75
C VAL A 124 18.86 3.30 5.86
N GLU A 125 18.27 4.42 5.43
CA GLU A 125 18.98 5.48 4.69
C GLU A 125 20.13 6.06 5.50
N ARG A 126 19.92 6.33 6.79
CA ARG A 126 20.98 6.82 7.68
C ARG A 126 22.11 5.79 7.81
N SER A 127 21.79 4.53 8.07
CA SER A 127 22.76 3.43 8.11
C SER A 127 23.58 3.35 6.82
N PHE A 128 22.94 3.46 5.65
CA PHE A 128 23.67 3.48 4.38
C PHE A 128 24.48 4.76 4.18
N GLY A 129 24.03 5.90 4.69
CA GLY A 129 24.81 7.14 4.71
C GLY A 129 26.08 7.02 5.55
N ASP A 130 25.97 6.42 6.74
CA ASP A 130 27.11 6.16 7.62
C ASP A 130 28.11 5.20 6.97
N ILE A 131 27.61 4.13 6.33
CA ILE A 131 28.42 3.24 5.50
C ILE A 131 29.01 4.00 4.29
N ALA A 132 28.29 4.93 3.66
CA ALA A 132 28.84 5.66 2.52
C ALA A 132 30.00 6.60 2.90
N ASN A 133 29.99 7.12 4.13
CA ASN A 133 31.05 7.98 4.66
C ASN A 133 32.31 7.20 5.09
N GLY A 134 32.22 5.88 5.21
CA GLY A 134 33.36 5.02 5.53
C GLY A 134 34.41 5.00 4.41
N ALA A 135 35.69 5.07 4.78
CA ALA A 135 36.79 5.01 3.83
C ALA A 135 37.25 3.55 3.61
N GLY A 136 37.55 3.19 2.36
CA GLY A 136 38.17 1.91 2.01
C GLY A 136 37.19 0.74 1.89
N VAL A 137 37.66 -0.48 2.16
CA VAL A 137 36.85 -1.71 2.11
C VAL A 137 35.87 -1.76 3.29
N LEU A 138 34.77 -2.48 3.13
CA LEU A 138 33.79 -2.68 4.20
C LEU A 138 34.42 -3.30 5.45
N THR A 139 34.28 -2.59 6.57
CA THR A 139 34.65 -3.04 7.90
C THR A 139 33.72 -4.14 8.40
N ALA A 140 34.14 -4.88 9.44
CA ALA A 140 33.31 -5.91 10.06
C ALA A 140 32.00 -5.35 10.66
N ALA A 141 32.04 -4.11 11.18
CA ALA A 141 30.87 -3.44 11.73
C ALA A 141 29.86 -3.10 10.62
N GLU A 142 30.32 -2.49 9.53
CA GLU A 142 29.48 -2.17 8.36
C GLU A 142 28.86 -3.44 7.75
N ARG A 143 29.64 -4.53 7.63
CA ARG A 143 29.11 -5.82 7.15
C ARG A 143 28.00 -6.37 8.07
N LYS A 144 28.18 -6.28 9.39
CA LYS A 144 27.17 -6.71 10.36
C LYS A 144 25.88 -5.88 10.20
N GLU A 145 26.00 -4.57 10.02
CA GLU A 145 24.86 -3.68 9.82
C GLU A 145 24.12 -3.97 8.50
N ILE A 146 24.85 -4.15 7.39
CA ILE A 146 24.26 -4.53 6.10
C ILE A 146 23.51 -5.86 6.21
N LEU A 147 24.08 -6.85 6.92
CA LEU A 147 23.41 -8.13 7.17
C LEU A 147 22.14 -7.98 8.03
N ALA A 148 22.15 -7.10 9.02
CA ALA A 148 20.96 -6.82 9.84
C ALA A 148 19.85 -6.17 9.02
N ILE A 149 20.19 -5.20 8.16
CA ILE A 149 19.24 -4.59 7.22
C ILE A 149 18.69 -5.67 6.28
N ARG A 150 19.56 -6.46 5.65
CA ARG A 150 19.14 -7.53 4.74
C ARG A 150 18.18 -8.52 5.41
N ALA A 151 18.45 -8.95 6.65
CA ALA A 151 17.58 -9.85 7.39
C ALA A 151 16.17 -9.25 7.63
N ALA A 152 16.08 -7.95 7.94
CA ALA A 152 14.79 -7.27 8.06
C ALA A 152 14.03 -7.24 6.72
N TYR A 153 14.73 -6.99 5.62
CA TYR A 153 14.15 -7.02 4.27
C TYR A 153 13.74 -8.43 3.82
N GLU A 154 14.48 -9.47 4.18
CA GLU A 154 14.10 -10.88 3.95
C GLU A 154 12.81 -11.24 4.69
N GLN A 155 12.66 -10.78 5.93
CA GLN A 155 11.41 -10.95 6.68
C GLN A 155 10.24 -10.24 6.00
N MET A 156 10.45 -8.98 5.55
CA MET A 156 9.42 -8.23 4.82
C MET A 156 9.04 -8.89 3.50
N GLN A 157 10.01 -9.45 2.77
CA GLN A 157 9.76 -10.19 1.54
C GLN A 157 8.83 -11.39 1.79
N GLY A 158 9.15 -12.21 2.79
CA GLY A 158 8.32 -13.37 3.14
C GLY A 158 6.90 -13.00 3.59
N ILE A 159 6.69 -11.79 4.12
CA ILE A 159 5.37 -11.26 4.45
C ILE A 159 4.65 -10.79 3.17
N LEU A 160 5.32 -9.99 2.32
CA LEU A 160 4.76 -9.47 1.07
C LEU A 160 4.41 -10.56 0.07
N ASP A 161 5.15 -11.66 0.03
CA ASP A 161 4.89 -12.78 -0.87
C ASP A 161 3.54 -13.47 -0.59
N LYS A 162 2.97 -13.28 0.60
CA LYS A 162 1.61 -13.74 0.94
C LYS A 162 0.53 -12.92 0.22
N PHE A 163 0.85 -11.71 -0.25
CA PHE A 163 -0.08 -10.88 -0.99
C PHE A 163 -0.03 -11.23 -2.47
N ASP A 164 -1.11 -11.82 -2.98
CA ASP A 164 -1.25 -12.17 -4.39
C ASP A 164 -1.63 -10.94 -5.22
N THR A 165 -0.72 -10.48 -6.08
CA THR A 165 -0.94 -9.36 -7.01
C THR A 165 -1.44 -9.83 -8.38
N SER A 166 -1.48 -11.13 -8.66
CA SER A 166 -1.82 -11.68 -9.98
C SER A 166 -3.27 -11.42 -10.41
N ALA A 167 -4.16 -11.15 -9.45
CA ALA A 167 -5.56 -10.81 -9.68
C ALA A 167 -5.80 -9.31 -9.89
N GLY A 168 -4.75 -8.50 -10.13
CA GLY A 168 -4.80 -7.03 -10.22
C GLY A 168 -5.78 -6.44 -11.24
N ASP A 169 -6.23 -7.20 -12.24
CA ASP A 169 -7.23 -6.75 -13.22
C ASP A 169 -8.66 -7.22 -12.92
N ASN A 170 -8.85 -8.08 -11.92
CA ASN A 170 -10.16 -8.61 -11.56
C ASN A 170 -10.94 -7.61 -10.71
N LYS A 171 -11.99 -7.00 -11.30
CA LYS A 171 -12.86 -6.02 -10.62
C LYS A 171 -13.39 -6.49 -9.26
N SER A 172 -13.82 -7.75 -9.16
CA SER A 172 -14.35 -8.31 -7.90
C SER A 172 -13.26 -8.53 -6.84
N PHE A 173 -12.01 -8.73 -7.26
CA PHE A 173 -10.87 -8.74 -6.34
C PHE A 173 -10.56 -7.32 -5.85
N LEU A 174 -10.45 -6.35 -6.76
CA LEU A 174 -10.13 -4.96 -6.45
C LEU A 174 -11.15 -4.33 -5.49
N ILE A 175 -12.45 -4.55 -5.74
CA ILE A 175 -13.52 -4.07 -4.83
C ILE A 175 -13.43 -4.72 -3.45
N ARG A 176 -13.04 -6.00 -3.37
CA ARG A 176 -12.85 -6.68 -2.08
C ARG A 176 -11.67 -6.11 -1.30
N LEU A 177 -10.57 -5.77 -1.97
CA LEU A 177 -9.41 -5.16 -1.32
C LEU A 177 -9.78 -3.86 -0.60
N GLN A 178 -10.54 -2.96 -1.25
CA GLN A 178 -10.97 -1.70 -0.61
C GLN A 178 -11.71 -1.94 0.72
N ASN A 179 -12.48 -3.02 0.82
CA ASN A 179 -13.27 -3.31 2.03
C ASN A 179 -12.48 -4.14 3.07
N GLY A 180 -11.14 -4.18 2.97
CA GLY A 180 -10.29 -5.01 3.84
C GLY A 180 -10.38 -6.51 3.58
N GLY A 181 -11.07 -6.93 2.50
CA GLY A 181 -11.21 -8.33 2.12
C GLY A 181 -9.89 -8.91 1.61
N GLY A 182 -9.63 -10.19 1.90
CA GLY A 182 -8.42 -10.89 1.43
C GLY A 182 -7.23 -10.79 2.40
N GLY A 183 -7.42 -10.27 3.62
CA GLY A 183 -6.41 -10.33 4.69
C GLY A 183 -5.18 -9.44 4.48
N TRP A 184 -5.15 -8.63 3.43
CA TRP A 184 -3.99 -7.80 3.10
C TRP A 184 -3.73 -6.69 4.13
N ALA A 185 -4.77 -6.21 4.83
CA ALA A 185 -4.59 -5.27 5.93
C ALA A 185 -3.77 -5.90 7.09
N VAL A 186 -3.94 -7.21 7.32
CA VAL A 186 -3.12 -7.97 8.29
C VAL A 186 -1.67 -8.07 7.82
N ILE A 187 -1.44 -8.21 6.51
CA ILE A 187 -0.10 -8.19 5.91
C ILE A 187 0.59 -6.85 6.20
N GLY A 188 -0.12 -5.73 6.04
CA GLY A 188 0.42 -4.41 6.39
C GLY A 188 0.78 -4.28 7.87
N GLY A 189 -0.04 -4.82 8.78
CA GLY A 189 0.30 -4.89 10.21
C GLY A 189 1.55 -5.73 10.48
N GLN A 190 1.66 -6.91 9.87
CA GLN A 190 2.83 -7.78 9.99
C GLN A 190 4.12 -7.10 9.49
N LEU A 191 4.01 -6.27 8.45
CA LEU A 191 5.14 -5.48 7.94
C LEU A 191 5.60 -4.44 8.96
N LEU A 192 4.67 -3.72 9.59
CA LEU A 192 5.01 -2.75 10.63
C LEU A 192 5.63 -3.43 11.86
N ASP A 193 5.16 -4.62 12.23
CA ASP A 193 5.77 -5.41 13.32
C ASP A 193 7.21 -5.82 12.97
N ALA A 194 7.45 -6.25 11.73
CA ALA A 194 8.80 -6.59 11.25
C ALA A 194 9.75 -5.37 11.25
N MET A 195 9.25 -4.21 10.82
CA MET A 195 10.01 -2.95 10.85
C MET A 195 10.30 -2.46 12.27
N SER A 196 9.37 -2.66 13.20
CA SER A 196 9.54 -2.27 14.61
C SER A 196 10.57 -3.14 15.33
N GLY A 197 10.74 -4.40 14.91
CA GLY A 197 11.82 -5.27 15.39
C GLY A 197 13.23 -4.83 14.97
N PHE A 198 13.35 -4.02 13.92
CA PHE A 198 14.62 -3.48 13.44
C PHE A 198 15.03 -2.25 14.28
N GLY A 199 16.13 -2.37 15.02
CA GLY A 199 16.68 -1.34 15.91
C GLY A 199 16.54 -1.64 17.42
N ALA A 200 15.48 -2.34 17.84
CA ALA A 200 15.27 -2.71 19.24
C ALA A 200 16.35 -3.67 19.80
N ALA A 201 17.06 -4.40 18.93
CA ALA A 201 18.18 -5.26 19.30
C ALA A 201 19.52 -4.51 19.50
N GLY A 202 19.58 -3.21 19.19
CA GLY A 202 20.82 -2.40 19.21
C GLY A 202 20.94 -1.42 20.38
N GLU A 203 19.85 -1.04 21.04
CA GLU A 203 19.85 -0.06 22.16
C GLU A 203 20.06 -0.71 23.54
N GLY A 204 20.40 -2.00 23.58
CA GLY A 204 20.60 -2.78 24.80
C GLY A 204 22.04 -3.24 25.07
N GLN A 205 23.06 -2.52 24.59
CA GLN A 205 24.47 -2.74 24.97
C GLN A 205 25.24 -1.44 25.17
#